data_AF-A0A7W1K6X3-F1
#
_entry.id   AF-A0A7W1K6X3-F1
#
_cell.length_a   1.000
_cell.length_b   1.000
_cell.length_c   1.000
_cell.angle_alpha   90.00
_cell.angle_beta   90.00
_cell.angle_gamma   90.00
#
_symmetry.space_group_name_H-M   'P 1'
#
loop_
_entity.id
_entity.type
_entity.pdbx_description
1 polymer ?
#
loop_
_entity_poly.entity_id
_entity_poly.type
_entity_poly.pdbx_seq_one_letter_code
_entity_poly.pdbx_strand_id
1 'polypeptide(L)'
;MHWGAARTRVETIIRYADLAVRGDDDAAATAQAWTDAGFDDEMTARWLDARCFDPQSAAELADLRVTPEQASKRTRDGAGDSYIDTIAYKVSMGQLSARQGAARAGSSR
;
A
#
# COMPACT_ATOMS: atom_id res chain seq x y z
N MET A 1 21.73 -7.30 21.70
CA MET A 1 21.16 -7.59 20.38
C MET A 1 20.77 -6.26 19.77
N HIS A 2 21.50 -5.78 18.77
CA HIS A 2 21.13 -4.55 18.07
C HIS A 2 20.05 -4.91 17.04
N TRP A 3 18.79 -4.89 17.47
CA TRP A 3 17.69 -4.77 16.52
C TRP A 3 17.81 -3.39 15.89
N GLY A 4 18.38 -3.31 14.69
CA GLY A 4 18.21 -2.13 13.86
C GLY A 4 16.71 -1.89 13.72
N ALA A 5 16.24 -0.71 14.11
CA ALA A 5 14.84 -0.36 14.01
C ALA A 5 14.34 -0.70 12.59
N ALA A 6 13.29 -1.51 12.52
CA ALA A 6 12.58 -1.81 11.28
C ALA A 6 12.26 -0.48 10.60
N ARG A 7 12.83 -0.23 9.42
CA ARG A 7 12.67 1.02 8.68
C ARG A 7 12.59 0.75 7.19
N THR A 8 11.82 1.59 6.51
CA THR A 8 11.82 1.69 5.07
C THR A 8 12.94 2.64 4.63
N ARG A 9 13.74 2.21 3.66
CA ARG A 9 14.85 2.94 3.07
C ARG A 9 14.41 3.69 1.82
N VAL A 10 15.12 4.78 1.54
CA VAL A 10 14.92 5.61 0.36
C VAL A 10 15.11 4.80 -0.93
N GLU A 11 16.08 3.89 -0.96
CA GLU A 11 16.35 3.02 -2.12
C GLU A 11 15.15 2.12 -2.46
N THR A 12 14.40 1.68 -1.45
CA THR A 12 13.15 0.93 -1.65
C THR A 12 12.15 1.81 -2.37
N ILE A 13 11.91 3.03 -1.90
CA ILE A 13 10.98 3.98 -2.55
C ILE A 13 11.44 4.32 -3.97
N ILE A 14 12.72 4.57 -4.19
CA ILE A 14 13.28 4.91 -5.51
C ILE A 14 13.02 3.80 -6.53
N ARG A 15 13.11 2.51 -6.13
CA ARG A 15 12.80 1.38 -7.02
C ARG A 15 11.37 1.43 -7.55
N TYR A 16 10.46 2.00 -6.77
CA TYR A 16 9.04 2.14 -7.10
C TYR A 16 8.69 3.58 -7.51
N ALA A 17 9.65 4.51 -7.63
CA ALA A 17 9.39 5.95 -7.71
C ALA A 17 8.57 6.39 -8.92
N ASP A 18 8.66 5.69 -10.06
CA ASP A 18 7.76 5.93 -11.23
C ASP A 18 6.27 5.74 -10.89
N LEU A 19 5.95 5.07 -9.77
CA LEU A 19 4.60 4.76 -9.32
C LEU A 19 4.27 5.27 -7.90
N ALA A 20 5.29 5.45 -7.04
CA ALA A 20 5.13 5.66 -5.60
C ALA A 20 5.31 7.11 -5.14
N VAL A 21 5.91 7.98 -5.96
CA VAL A 21 6.11 9.39 -5.60
C VAL A 21 4.91 10.20 -6.10
N ARG A 22 4.09 10.71 -5.18
CA ARG A 22 3.01 11.67 -5.52
C ARG A 22 3.61 13.07 -5.64
N GLY A 23 3.59 13.65 -6.84
CA GLY A 23 3.90 15.07 -7.03
C GLY A 23 5.34 15.45 -6.65
N ASP A 24 5.49 16.48 -5.80
CA ASP A 24 6.78 17.05 -5.37
C ASP A 24 7.40 16.35 -4.12
N ASP A 25 6.82 15.23 -3.65
CA ASP A 25 7.36 14.53 -2.49
C ASP A 25 8.72 13.90 -2.79
N ASP A 26 9.75 14.19 -1.98
CA ASP A 26 11.04 13.51 -2.09
C ASP A 26 10.93 12.09 -1.50
N ALA A 27 11.62 11.12 -2.12
CA ALA A 27 11.64 9.72 -1.73
C ALA A 27 12.03 9.51 -0.26
N ALA A 28 12.79 10.43 0.33
CA ALA A 28 13.10 10.45 1.75
C ALA A 28 11.87 10.64 2.64
N ALA A 29 10.98 11.58 2.30
CA ALA A 29 9.75 11.82 3.05
C ALA A 29 8.80 10.62 2.94
N THR A 30 8.67 10.04 1.74
CA THR A 30 7.88 8.83 1.52
C THR A 30 8.42 7.65 2.33
N ALA A 31 9.73 7.43 2.34
CA ALA A 31 10.35 6.35 3.14
C ALA A 31 10.09 6.53 4.65
N GLN A 32 10.14 7.77 5.13
CA GLN A 32 9.80 8.07 6.52
C GLN A 32 8.32 7.79 6.81
N ALA A 33 7.40 8.18 5.93
CA ALA A 33 5.97 7.90 6.12
C ALA A 33 5.65 6.39 6.17
N TRP A 34 6.30 5.57 5.34
CA TRP A 34 6.18 4.11 5.42
C TRP A 34 6.75 3.55 6.73
N THR A 35 7.87 4.10 7.21
CA THR A 35 8.45 3.73 8.51
C THR A 35 7.53 4.11 9.67
N ASP A 36 6.93 5.30 9.63
CA ASP A 36 6.01 5.79 10.66
C ASP A 36 4.70 5.00 10.69
N ALA A 37 4.27 4.48 9.53
CA ALA A 37 3.17 3.53 9.41
C ALA A 37 3.51 2.12 9.93
N GLY A 38 4.76 1.89 10.39
CA GLY A 38 5.22 0.64 10.99
C GLY A 38 5.75 -0.39 10.00
N PHE A 39 6.02 0.01 8.74
CA PHE A 39 6.51 -0.90 7.71
C PHE A 39 8.02 -0.80 7.52
N ASP A 40 8.66 -1.97 7.38
CA ASP A 40 10.05 -2.09 6.95
C ASP A 40 10.16 -2.17 5.42
N ASP A 41 11.39 -2.23 4.92
CA ASP A 41 11.68 -2.37 3.49
C ASP A 41 10.91 -3.52 2.81
N GLU A 42 10.89 -4.69 3.45
CA GLU A 42 10.29 -5.88 2.84
C GLU A 42 8.77 -5.70 2.72
N MET A 43 8.12 -5.26 3.80
CA MET A 43 6.69 -5.06 3.79
C MET A 43 6.26 -3.89 2.91
N THR A 44 7.02 -2.79 2.91
CA THR A 44 6.78 -1.66 2.02
C THR A 44 6.88 -2.07 0.57
N ALA A 45 7.93 -2.82 0.18
CA ALA A 45 8.05 -3.32 -1.20
C ALA A 45 6.83 -4.16 -1.61
N ARG A 46 6.32 -5.03 -0.73
CA ARG A 46 5.14 -5.86 -1.01
C ARG A 46 3.86 -5.03 -1.17
N TRP A 47 3.66 -3.98 -0.37
CA TRP A 47 2.53 -3.07 -0.53
C TRP A 47 2.63 -2.25 -1.82
N LEU A 48 3.83 -1.79 -2.19
CA LEU A 48 4.08 -1.09 -3.44
C LEU A 48 3.86 -2.00 -4.65
N ASP A 49 4.28 -3.27 -4.59
CA ASP A 49 3.97 -4.30 -5.59
C ASP A 49 2.45 -4.53 -5.73
N ALA A 50 1.71 -4.47 -4.61
CA ALA A 50 0.25 -4.51 -4.61
C ALA A 50 -0.39 -3.22 -5.13
N ARG A 51 0.40 -2.23 -5.55
CA ARG A 51 0.00 -0.90 -6.01
C ARG A 51 -0.67 -0.04 -4.93
N CYS A 52 -0.32 -0.26 -3.65
CA CYS A 52 -0.69 0.63 -2.56
C CYS A 52 0.40 1.69 -2.38
N PHE A 53 0.15 2.90 -2.87
CA PHE A 53 1.13 4.00 -2.81
C PHE A 53 0.91 4.95 -1.63
N ASP A 54 -0.01 4.60 -0.72
CA ASP A 54 -0.35 5.37 0.47
C ASP A 54 -0.09 4.53 1.73
N PRO A 55 0.88 4.90 2.59
CA PRO A 55 1.21 4.15 3.79
C PRO A 55 0.04 4.00 4.76
N GLN A 56 -0.80 5.04 4.89
CA GLN A 56 -1.95 5.02 5.79
C GLN A 56 -2.98 3.97 5.33
N SER A 57 -3.31 3.95 4.04
CA SER A 57 -4.19 2.95 3.44
C SER A 57 -3.67 1.53 3.62
N ALA A 58 -2.34 1.33 3.49
CA ALA A 58 -1.70 0.04 3.76
C ALA A 58 -1.85 -0.36 5.24
N ALA A 59 -1.64 0.57 6.16
CA ALA A 59 -1.81 0.34 7.60
C ALA A 59 -3.27 -0.02 7.94
N GLU A 60 -4.25 0.73 7.42
CA GLU A 60 -5.67 0.45 7.65
C GLU A 60 -6.10 -0.92 7.11
N LEU A 61 -5.54 -1.35 5.97
CA LEU A 61 -5.76 -2.70 5.44
C LEU A 61 -5.08 -3.78 6.29
N ALA A 62 -3.85 -3.53 6.75
CA ALA A 62 -3.12 -4.44 7.63
C ALA A 62 -3.83 -4.63 8.98
N ASP A 63 -4.40 -3.56 9.56
CA ASP A 63 -5.22 -3.61 10.78
C ASP A 63 -6.47 -4.49 10.60
N LEU A 64 -7.00 -4.55 9.38
CA LEU A 64 -8.09 -5.44 9.00
C LEU A 64 -7.63 -6.85 8.58
N ARG A 65 -6.35 -7.18 8.84
CA ARG A 65 -5.68 -8.46 8.51
C ARG A 65 -5.65 -8.76 7.01
N VAL A 66 -5.69 -7.74 6.17
CA VAL A 66 -5.48 -7.89 4.72
C VAL A 66 -3.99 -7.87 4.45
N THR A 67 -3.48 -8.92 3.82
CA THR A 67 -2.07 -8.94 3.38
C THR A 67 -1.90 -8.23 2.03
N PRO A 68 -0.69 -7.76 1.69
CA PRO A 68 -0.42 -7.19 0.36
C PRO A 68 -0.84 -8.11 -0.79
N GLU A 69 -0.68 -9.43 -0.64
CA GLU A 69 -1.05 -10.42 -1.66
C GLU A 69 -2.56 -10.53 -1.84
N GLN A 70 -3.33 -10.33 -0.77
CA GLN A 70 -4.78 -10.29 -0.88
C GLN A 70 -5.24 -8.95 -1.48
N ALA A 71 -4.55 -7.86 -1.14
CA ALA A 71 -4.83 -6.53 -1.67
C ALA A 71 -4.39 -6.36 -3.13
N SER A 72 -3.46 -7.17 -3.64
CA SER A 72 -3.03 -7.16 -5.04
C SER A 72 -4.06 -7.78 -6.00
N LYS A 73 -5.08 -8.44 -5.48
CA LYS A 73 -6.20 -8.97 -6.29
C LYS A 73 -6.92 -7.83 -7.01
N ARG A 74 -7.32 -8.10 -8.24
CA ARG A 74 -8.00 -7.13 -9.10
C ARG A 74 -9.49 -7.06 -8.79
N THR A 75 -10.04 -5.84 -8.77
CA THR A 75 -11.48 -5.59 -8.65
C THR A 75 -11.92 -4.43 -9.55
N ARG A 76 -13.19 -4.47 -9.98
CA ARG A 76 -13.89 -3.34 -10.61
C ARG A 76 -14.60 -2.46 -9.57
N ASP A 77 -14.83 -2.97 -8.36
CA ASP A 77 -15.60 -2.28 -7.32
C ASP A 77 -14.90 -1.00 -6.86
N GLY A 78 -15.68 0.05 -6.55
CA GLY A 78 -15.19 1.32 -6.04
C GLY A 78 -15.86 2.51 -6.73
N ALA A 79 -15.65 3.71 -6.20
CA ALA A 79 -16.09 4.96 -6.81
C ALA A 79 -15.14 5.39 -7.94
N GLY A 80 -15.68 5.99 -9.01
CA GLY A 80 -14.91 6.29 -10.23
C GLY A 80 -14.92 5.15 -11.24
N ASP A 81 -14.62 5.46 -12.50
CA ASP A 81 -14.86 4.66 -13.72
C ASP A 81 -14.65 3.13 -13.64
N SER A 82 -15.32 2.44 -14.57
CA SER A 82 -15.44 0.98 -14.76
C SER A 82 -14.15 0.16 -14.93
N TYR A 83 -12.98 0.71 -14.60
CA TYR A 83 -11.70 0.06 -14.77
C TYR A 83 -11.37 -0.91 -13.63
N ILE A 84 -10.60 -1.93 -13.99
CA ILE A 84 -10.14 -2.99 -13.09
C ILE A 84 -8.72 -2.67 -12.65
N ASP A 85 -8.50 -2.50 -11.36
CA ASP A 85 -7.16 -2.37 -10.74
C ASP A 85 -7.12 -3.17 -9.44
N THR A 86 -6.01 -3.14 -8.70
CA THR A 86 -5.88 -3.85 -7.42
C THR A 86 -6.77 -3.23 -6.36
N ILE A 87 -7.16 -4.04 -5.37
CA ILE A 87 -7.89 -3.56 -4.19
C ILE A 87 -7.06 -2.48 -3.47
N ALA A 88 -5.76 -2.72 -3.30
CA ALA A 88 -4.83 -1.78 -2.66
C ALA A 88 -4.80 -0.42 -3.37
N TYR A 89 -4.72 -0.42 -4.71
CA TYR A 89 -4.75 0.81 -5.50
C TYR A 89 -6.05 1.58 -5.27
N LYS A 90 -7.20 0.91 -5.40
CA LYS A 90 -8.50 1.57 -5.22
C LYS A 90 -8.70 2.09 -3.80
N VAL A 91 -8.16 1.44 -2.77
CA VAL A 91 -8.15 1.98 -1.40
C VAL A 91 -7.26 3.21 -1.30
N SER A 92 -6.01 3.15 -1.81
CA SER A 92 -5.08 4.28 -1.79
C SER A 92 -5.54 5.53 -2.56
N MET A 93 -6.46 5.34 -3.52
CA MET A 93 -7.10 6.39 -4.29
C MET A 93 -8.43 6.87 -3.68
N GLY A 94 -8.84 6.34 -2.52
CA GLY A 94 -10.11 6.67 -1.87
C GLY A 94 -11.35 6.18 -2.63
N GLN A 95 -11.18 5.31 -3.63
CA GLN A 95 -12.28 4.71 -4.39
C GLN A 95 -12.97 3.58 -3.62
N LEU A 96 -12.22 2.94 -2.71
CA LEU A 96 -12.72 2.02 -1.71
C LEU A 96 -12.25 2.49 -0.33
N SER A 97 -13.10 2.33 0.68
CA SER A 97 -12.61 2.35 2.07
C SER A 97 -11.81 1.08 2.38
N ALA A 98 -10.93 1.12 3.38
CA ALA A 98 -10.18 -0.06 3.83
C ALA A 98 -11.10 -1.25 4.17
N ARG A 99 -12.26 -1.00 4.79
CA ARG A 99 -13.26 -2.06 5.07
C ARG A 99 -13.86 -2.68 3.81
N GLN A 100 -14.19 -1.87 2.81
CA GLN A 100 -14.67 -2.41 1.53
C GLN A 100 -13.56 -3.20 0.83
N GLY A 101 -12.32 -2.71 0.87
CA GLY A 101 -11.15 -3.43 0.38
C GLY A 101 -10.98 -4.79 1.06
N ALA A 102 -11.04 -4.84 2.39
CA ALA A 102 -10.95 -6.08 3.16
C ALA A 102 -12.06 -7.08 2.83
N ALA A 103 -13.30 -6.60 2.68
CA ALA A 103 -14.42 -7.45 2.26
C ALA A 103 -14.15 -8.10 0.88
N ARG A 104 -13.57 -7.36 -0.08
CA ARG A 104 -13.23 -7.88 -1.41
C ARG A 104 -12.03 -8.82 -1.37
N ALA A 105 -11.03 -8.51 -0.55
CA ALA A 105 -9.86 -9.36 -0.34
C ALA A 105 -10.24 -10.76 0.19
N GLY A 106 -11.24 -10.82 1.07
CA GLY A 106 -11.77 -12.05 1.66
C GLY A 106 -12.79 -12.81 0.80
N SER A 107 -13.43 -12.17 -0.18
CA SER A 107 -14.53 -12.75 -0.98
C SER A 107 -14.10 -13.68 -2.14
N SER A 108 -12.83 -14.08 -2.23
CA SER A 108 -12.35 -14.98 -3.31
C SER A 108 -12.35 -16.47 -2.96
N ARG A 109 -13.39 -16.99 -2.29
CA ARG A 109 -13.61 -18.45 -2.18
C ARG A 109 -14.64 -18.91 -3.19
#